data_AF-J4V4M2-F1
#
_entry.id   AF-J4V4M2-F1
#
_cell.length_a   1.000
_cell.length_b   1.000
_cell.length_c   1.000
_cell.angle_alpha   90.00
_cell.angle_beta   90.00
_cell.angle_gamma   90.00
#
_symmetry.space_group_name_H-M   'P 1'
#
loop_
_entity.id
_entity.type
_entity.pdbx_description
1 polymer ?
#
loop_
_entity_poly.entity_id
_entity_poly.type
_entity_poly.pdbx_seq_one_letter_code
_entity_poly.pdbx_strand_id
1 'polypeptide(L)'
;MYGMTAFGLTRQLDISRAEAQQYLDTYFERYTGVKTYMEDIRQSAKQKEYVETIMGRRLYVKEINSGNGLRRQAAERAAINAPLQGSAADIIKKAMIDVDLFIKNKMPELKMIMQVHDELIFEVKKDLEKDAIGGN
;
A
#
# COMPACT_ATOMS: atom_id res chain seq x y z
N MET A 1 -10.06 1.82 4.38
CA MET A 1 -10.94 1.10 3.43
C MET A 1 -10.79 -0.42 3.55
N TYR A 2 -9.63 -1.02 3.28
CA TYR A 2 -9.52 -2.49 3.20
C TYR A 2 -9.36 -3.15 4.58
N GLY A 3 -10.38 -3.90 5.00
CA GLY A 3 -10.47 -4.52 6.33
C GLY A 3 -11.08 -3.63 7.42
N MET A 4 -11.61 -2.46 7.06
CA MET A 4 -12.38 -1.60 7.96
C MET A 4 -13.77 -2.22 8.16
N THR A 5 -14.20 -2.36 9.41
CA THR A 5 -15.53 -2.87 9.74
C THR A 5 -16.55 -1.75 9.66
N ALA A 6 -17.85 -2.09 9.55
CA ALA A 6 -18.94 -1.12 9.64
C ALA A 6 -18.78 -0.21 10.87
N PHE A 7 -18.39 -0.78 12.02
CA PHE A 7 -18.10 -0.04 13.25
C PHE A 7 -16.99 1.01 13.10
N GLY A 8 -15.91 0.69 12.38
CA GLY A 8 -14.84 1.64 12.10
C GLY A 8 -15.32 2.78 11.21
N LEU A 9 -16.18 2.46 10.23
CA LEU A 9 -16.73 3.43 9.29
C LEU A 9 -17.73 4.38 9.97
N THR A 10 -18.58 3.87 10.89
CA THR A 10 -19.49 4.66 11.74
C THR A 10 -18.74 5.81 12.43
N ARG A 11 -17.57 5.53 13.01
CA ARG A 11 -16.77 6.54 13.73
C ARG A 11 -16.11 7.57 12.83
N GLN A 12 -15.73 7.17 11.62
CA GLN A 12 -14.99 8.04 10.70
C GLN A 12 -15.92 8.99 9.94
N LEU A 13 -17.14 8.54 9.65
CA LEU A 13 -18.11 9.29 8.84
C LEU A 13 -19.26 9.89 9.67
N ASP A 14 -19.33 9.59 10.96
CA ASP A 14 -20.42 10.03 11.86
C ASP A 14 -21.82 9.66 11.33
N ILE A 15 -21.96 8.40 10.89
CA ILE A 15 -23.21 7.82 10.35
C ILE A 15 -23.68 6.65 11.20
N SER A 16 -24.94 6.22 11.06
CA SER A 16 -25.43 5.04 11.76
C SER A 16 -24.74 3.75 11.30
N ARG A 17 -24.81 2.70 12.14
CA ARG A 17 -24.28 1.37 11.79
C ARG A 17 -24.98 0.79 10.55
N ALA A 18 -26.28 1.04 10.39
CA ALA A 18 -27.05 0.55 9.26
C ALA A 18 -26.59 1.20 7.95
N GLU A 19 -26.42 2.53 7.95
CA GLU A 19 -25.88 3.27 6.81
C GLU A 19 -24.44 2.85 6.48
N ALA A 20 -23.61 2.66 7.50
CA ALA A 20 -22.24 2.18 7.31
C ALA A 20 -22.20 0.78 6.68
N GLN A 21 -23.10 -0.12 7.08
CA GLN A 21 -23.20 -1.45 6.50
C GLN A 21 -23.68 -1.39 5.04
N GLN A 22 -24.75 -0.63 4.78
CA GLN A 22 -25.28 -0.44 3.42
C GLN A 22 -24.24 0.17 2.48
N TYR A 23 -23.43 1.10 2.97
CA TYR A 23 -22.32 1.69 2.21
C TYR A 23 -21.27 0.63 1.84
N LEU A 24 -20.85 -0.20 2.80
CA LEU A 24 -19.91 -1.28 2.56
C LEU A 24 -20.46 -2.33 1.58
N ASP A 25 -21.73 -2.71 1.73
CA ASP A 25 -22.38 -3.68 0.85
C ASP A 25 -22.42 -3.14 -0.58
N THR A 26 -22.88 -1.90 -0.77
CA THR A 26 -22.90 -1.22 -2.09
C THR A 26 -21.50 -1.12 -2.69
N TYR A 27 -20.49 -0.83 -1.87
CA TYR A 27 -19.09 -0.76 -2.32
C TYR A 27 -18.60 -2.12 -2.83
N PHE A 28 -18.83 -3.21 -2.09
CA PHE A 28 -18.37 -4.53 -2.49
C PHE A 28 -19.18 -5.14 -3.64
N GLU A 29 -20.45 -4.77 -3.80
CA GLU A 29 -21.26 -5.12 -4.97
C GLU A 29 -20.72 -4.48 -6.25
N ARG A 30 -20.26 -3.23 -6.18
CA ARG A 30 -19.67 -2.53 -7.33
C ARG A 30 -18.24 -2.97 -7.62
N TYR A 31 -17.45 -3.22 -6.58
CA TYR A 31 -16.04 -3.58 -6.67
C TYR A 31 -15.80 -5.03 -6.23
N THR A 32 -16.43 -5.97 -6.93
CA THR A 32 -16.36 -7.41 -6.62
C THR A 32 -14.93 -7.95 -6.56
N GLY A 33 -14.06 -7.48 -7.44
CA GLY A 33 -12.64 -7.87 -7.45
C GLY A 33 -11.89 -7.54 -6.16
N VAL A 34 -12.29 -6.49 -5.43
CA VAL A 34 -11.71 -6.15 -4.12
C VAL A 34 -12.09 -7.21 -3.09
N LYS A 35 -13.36 -7.64 -3.10
CA LYS A 35 -13.84 -8.68 -2.17
C LYS A 35 -13.12 -10.00 -2.42
N THR A 36 -13.04 -10.43 -3.68
CA THR A 36 -12.31 -11.63 -4.09
C THR A 36 -10.85 -11.56 -3.65
N TYR A 37 -10.15 -10.46 -3.93
CA TYR A 37 -8.77 -10.26 -3.50
C TYR A 37 -8.60 -10.39 -1.98
N MET A 38 -9.50 -9.79 -1.18
CA MET A 38 -9.43 -9.87 0.28
C MET A 38 -9.63 -11.29 0.79
N GLU A 39 -10.52 -12.07 0.17
CA GLU A 39 -10.77 -13.46 0.53
C GLU A 39 -9.59 -14.35 0.16
N ASP A 40 -9.05 -14.21 -1.05
CA ASP A 40 -7.91 -14.98 -1.55
C ASP A 40 -6.66 -14.76 -0.69
N ILE A 41 -6.37 -13.50 -0.35
CA ILE A 41 -5.24 -13.17 0.52
C ILE A 41 -5.40 -13.78 1.91
N ARG A 42 -6.61 -13.76 2.50
CA ARG A 42 -6.85 -14.39 3.80
C ARG A 42 -6.65 -15.90 3.75
N GLN A 43 -7.13 -16.56 2.70
CA GLN A 43 -6.96 -18.00 2.54
C GLN A 43 -5.48 -18.37 2.35
N SER A 44 -4.79 -17.67 1.43
CA SER A 44 -3.36 -17.86 1.20
C SER A 44 -2.53 -17.60 2.46
N ALA A 45 -2.84 -16.54 3.20
CA ALA A 45 -2.19 -16.21 4.46
C ALA A 45 -2.37 -17.31 5.53
N LYS A 46 -3.56 -17.90 5.65
CA LYS A 46 -3.82 -19.01 6.59
C LYS A 46 -3.04 -20.27 6.23
N GLN A 47 -2.92 -20.56 4.94
CA GLN A 47 -2.23 -21.75 4.44
C GLN A 47 -0.70 -21.61 4.51
N LYS A 48 -0.17 -20.45 4.13
CA LYS A 48 1.27 -20.21 3.98
C LYS A 48 1.92 -19.50 5.18
N GLU A 49 1.12 -18.90 6.04
CA GLU A 49 1.55 -18.06 7.18
C GLU A 49 2.35 -16.80 6.80
N TYR A 50 2.33 -16.45 5.51
CA TYR A 50 2.88 -15.21 4.96
C TYR A 50 2.06 -14.72 3.76
N VAL A 51 2.26 -13.45 3.43
CA VAL A 51 1.77 -12.81 2.20
C VAL A 51 2.94 -12.18 1.44
N GLU A 52 2.78 -11.87 0.16
CA GLU A 52 3.85 -11.36 -0.69
C GLU A 52 3.45 -10.03 -1.34
N THR A 53 4.41 -9.12 -1.51
CA THR A 53 4.25 -7.95 -2.39
C THR A 53 4.29 -8.38 -3.86
N ILE A 54 3.94 -7.48 -4.79
CA ILE A 54 4.03 -7.73 -6.23
C ILE A 54 5.45 -8.09 -6.69
N MET A 55 6.48 -7.65 -5.94
CA MET A 55 7.89 -7.96 -6.23
C MET A 55 8.39 -9.19 -5.45
N GLY A 56 7.50 -9.96 -4.82
CA GLY A 56 7.83 -11.22 -4.16
C GLY A 56 8.41 -11.10 -2.75
N ARG A 57 8.39 -9.89 -2.14
CA ARG A 57 8.85 -9.73 -0.76
C ARG A 57 7.82 -10.32 0.21
N ARG A 58 8.25 -11.30 1.02
CA ARG A 58 7.41 -11.99 2.00
C ARG A 58 7.22 -11.18 3.27
N LEU A 59 5.98 -11.16 3.77
CA LEU A 59 5.58 -10.60 5.05
C LEU A 59 4.88 -11.69 5.87
N TYR A 60 5.53 -12.16 6.93
CA TYR A 60 5.00 -13.21 7.79
C TYR A 60 3.89 -12.71 8.71
N VAL A 61 2.80 -13.45 8.80
CA VAL A 61 1.61 -13.12 9.60
C VAL A 61 1.38 -14.19 10.66
N LYS A 62 2.28 -14.24 11.66
CA LYS A 62 2.36 -15.29 12.69
C LYS A 62 1.06 -15.58 13.44
N GLU A 63 0.20 -14.58 13.60
CA GLU A 63 -1.05 -14.69 14.38
C GLU A 63 -2.27 -15.05 13.50
N ILE A 64 -2.09 -15.36 12.21
CA ILE A 64 -3.18 -15.63 11.27
C ILE A 64 -4.02 -16.87 11.63
N ASN A 65 -3.40 -17.83 12.32
CA ASN A 65 -4.03 -19.06 12.80
C ASN A 65 -4.26 -19.05 14.33
N SER A 66 -4.11 -17.91 14.98
CA SER A 66 -4.31 -17.79 16.43
C SER A 66 -5.72 -18.21 16.86
N GLY A 67 -5.79 -18.97 17.97
CA GLY A 67 -7.05 -19.27 18.66
C GLY A 67 -7.68 -18.04 19.31
N ASN A 68 -6.88 -17.00 19.61
CA ASN A 68 -7.37 -15.71 20.07
C ASN A 68 -7.94 -14.91 18.88
N GLY A 69 -9.26 -14.73 18.88
CA GLY A 69 -10.00 -14.07 17.80
C GLY A 69 -9.57 -12.62 17.51
N LEU A 70 -9.18 -11.84 18.54
CA LEU A 70 -8.72 -10.47 18.35
C LEU A 70 -7.36 -10.42 17.64
N ARG A 71 -6.42 -11.29 18.04
CA ARG A 71 -5.12 -11.40 17.38
C ARG A 71 -5.26 -11.88 15.95
N ARG A 72 -6.11 -12.88 15.71
CA ARG A 72 -6.42 -13.39 14.38
C ARG A 72 -7.02 -12.31 13.46
N GLN A 73 -8.00 -11.54 13.93
CA GLN A 73 -8.58 -10.44 13.14
C GLN A 73 -7.56 -9.32 12.86
N ALA A 74 -6.65 -9.03 13.79
CA ALA A 74 -5.56 -8.10 13.54
C ALA A 74 -4.60 -8.62 12.46
N ALA A 75 -4.25 -9.91 12.51
CA ALA A 75 -3.42 -10.57 11.51
C ALA A 75 -4.08 -10.62 10.13
N GLU A 76 -5.38 -10.92 10.05
CA GLU A 76 -6.12 -10.91 8.78
C GLU A 76 -6.15 -9.51 8.15
N ARG A 77 -6.29 -8.45 8.97
CA ARG A 77 -6.21 -7.06 8.48
C ARG A 77 -4.80 -6.70 8.00
N ALA A 78 -3.76 -7.13 8.74
CA ALA A 78 -2.38 -6.93 8.33
C ALA A 78 -2.08 -7.68 7.02
N ALA A 79 -2.52 -8.93 6.88
CA ALA A 79 -2.33 -9.75 5.68
C ALA A 79 -2.88 -9.08 4.41
N ILE A 80 -4.01 -8.37 4.51
CA ILE A 80 -4.61 -7.65 3.37
C ILE A 80 -3.85 -6.37 3.03
N ASN A 81 -3.48 -5.59 4.05
CA ASN A 81 -2.92 -4.25 3.84
C ASN A 81 -1.40 -4.27 3.58
N ALA A 82 -0.68 -5.23 4.16
CA ALA A 82 0.77 -5.28 4.09
C ALA A 82 1.31 -5.53 2.66
N PRO A 83 0.70 -6.39 1.82
CA PRO A 83 1.05 -6.51 0.40
C PRO A 83 0.84 -5.22 -0.37
N LEU A 84 -0.27 -4.52 -0.16
CA LEU A 84 -0.60 -3.28 -0.87
C LEU A 84 0.43 -2.19 -0.55
N GLN A 85 0.64 -1.90 0.74
CA GLN A 85 1.63 -0.92 1.17
C GLN A 85 3.06 -1.36 0.84
N GLY A 86 3.35 -2.65 1.00
CA GLY A 86 4.65 -3.21 0.69
C GLY A 86 5.00 -3.10 -0.79
N SER A 87 4.02 -3.31 -1.67
CA SER A 87 4.20 -3.17 -3.12
C SER A 87 4.46 -1.72 -3.53
N ALA A 88 3.73 -0.76 -2.96
CA ALA A 88 4.02 0.66 -3.17
C ALA A 88 5.44 1.03 -2.69
N ALA A 89 5.85 0.51 -1.53
CA ALA A 89 7.19 0.70 -1.01
C ALA A 89 8.28 0.06 -1.89
N ASP A 90 7.98 -1.07 -2.53
CA ASP A 90 8.92 -1.73 -3.43
C ASP A 90 9.05 -0.96 -4.75
N ILE A 91 7.93 -0.47 -5.31
CA ILE A 91 7.91 0.38 -6.51
C ILE A 91 8.74 1.65 -6.29
N ILE A 92 8.49 2.40 -5.22
CA ILE A 92 9.19 3.67 -4.99
C ILE A 92 10.68 3.45 -4.77
N LYS A 93 11.08 2.39 -4.05
CA LYS A 93 12.50 2.05 -3.86
C LYS A 93 13.17 1.67 -5.18
N LYS A 94 12.47 0.95 -6.05
CA LYS A 94 12.98 0.63 -7.38
C LYS A 94 13.18 1.89 -8.22
N ALA A 95 12.18 2.78 -8.22
CA ALA A 95 12.27 4.07 -8.90
C ALA A 95 13.44 4.92 -8.35
N MET A 96 13.67 4.92 -7.04
CA MET A 96 14.81 5.62 -6.44
C MET A 96 16.15 5.14 -6.98
N ILE A 97 16.34 3.82 -7.11
CA ILE A 97 17.57 3.23 -7.67
C ILE A 97 17.74 3.64 -9.14
N ASP A 98 16.66 3.57 -9.92
CA ASP A 98 16.69 3.89 -11.35
C ASP A 98 16.98 5.38 -11.59
N VAL A 99 16.39 6.26 -10.77
CA VAL A 99 16.64 7.71 -10.80
C VAL A 99 18.07 8.04 -10.35
N ASP A 100 18.60 7.39 -9.30
CA ASP A 100 19.99 7.57 -8.88
C ASP A 100 20.99 7.21 -10.00
N LEU A 101 20.73 6.10 -10.71
CA LEU A 101 21.52 5.72 -11.88
C LEU A 101 21.40 6.75 -13.02
N PHE A 102 20.20 7.30 -13.26
CA PHE A 102 20.00 8.36 -14.25
C PHE A 102 20.79 9.62 -13.88
N ILE A 103 20.67 10.09 -12.65
CA ILE A 103 21.38 11.27 -12.11
C ILE A 103 22.89 11.13 -12.32
N LYS A 104 23.47 10.00 -11.89
CA LYS A 104 24.91 9.75 -12.01
C LYS A 104 25.42 9.79 -13.45
N ASN A 105 24.61 9.36 -14.41
CA ASN A 105 25.02 9.22 -15.81
C ASN A 105 24.69 10.44 -16.68
N LYS A 106 23.64 11.19 -16.35
CA LYS A 106 23.06 12.21 -17.24
C LYS A 106 22.93 13.58 -16.59
N MET A 107 22.70 13.65 -15.27
CA MET A 107 22.39 14.91 -14.59
C MET A 107 23.02 14.96 -13.19
N PRO A 108 24.36 14.98 -13.08
CA PRO A 108 25.05 14.88 -11.79
C PRO A 108 24.82 16.07 -10.86
N GLU A 109 24.28 17.17 -11.38
CA GLU A 109 23.90 18.37 -10.64
C GLU A 109 22.51 18.25 -9.97
N LEU A 110 21.72 17.23 -10.31
CA LEU A 110 20.46 16.91 -9.65
C LEU A 110 20.71 16.04 -8.42
N LYS A 111 20.12 16.38 -7.29
CA LYS A 111 20.32 15.64 -6.04
C LYS A 111 18.98 15.27 -5.42
N MET A 112 18.74 13.96 -5.24
CA MET A 112 17.61 13.50 -4.43
C MET A 112 17.89 13.79 -2.95
N ILE A 113 17.03 14.59 -2.32
CA ILE A 113 17.22 15.04 -0.93
C ILE A 113 16.29 14.32 0.06
N MET A 114 15.10 13.91 -0.38
CA MET A 114 14.11 13.29 0.50
C MET A 114 13.13 12.41 -0.30
N GLN A 115 12.56 11.41 0.38
CA GLN A 115 11.40 10.67 -0.08
C GLN A 115 10.29 10.77 0.98
N VAL A 116 9.07 11.08 0.54
CA VAL A 116 7.87 11.20 1.40
C VAL A 116 6.73 10.43 0.75
N HIS A 117 6.38 9.27 1.29
CA HIS A 117 5.35 8.39 0.74
C HIS A 117 5.56 8.02 -0.74
N ASP A 118 4.86 8.65 -1.66
CA ASP A 118 4.95 8.46 -3.11
C ASP A 118 5.71 9.59 -3.83
N GLU A 119 6.27 10.53 -3.07
CA GLU A 119 7.00 11.69 -3.59
C GLU A 119 8.52 11.55 -3.40
N LEU A 120 9.28 11.99 -4.40
CA LEU A 120 10.73 12.16 -4.36
C LEU A 120 11.05 13.64 -4.52
N ILE A 121 11.79 14.19 -3.57
CA ILE A 121 12.17 15.59 -3.52
C ILE A 121 13.61 15.73 -4.00
N PHE A 122 13.84 16.68 -4.91
CA PHE A 122 15.14 16.94 -5.49
C PHE A 122 15.57 18.40 -5.31
N GLU A 123 16.87 18.59 -5.21
CA GLU A 123 17.55 19.88 -5.30
C GLU A 123 18.29 19.96 -6.63
N VAL A 124 18.18 21.10 -7.31
CA VAL A 124 18.84 21.36 -8.60
C VAL A 124 19.25 22.82 -8.69
N LYS A 125 20.32 23.11 -9.45
CA LYS A 125 20.67 24.49 -9.78
C LYS A 125 19.57 25.11 -10.66
N LYS A 126 19.24 26.37 -10.41
CA LYS A 126 18.12 27.08 -11.05
C LYS A 126 18.22 27.13 -12.59
N ASP A 127 19.42 27.22 -13.12
CA ASP A 127 19.71 27.21 -14.56
C ASP A 127 19.42 25.86 -15.24
N LEU A 128 19.36 24.77 -14.48
CA LEU A 128 19.10 23.41 -14.96
C LEU A 128 17.68 22.91 -14.65
N GLU A 129 16.80 23.79 -14.14
CA GLU A 129 15.43 23.43 -13.73
C GLU A 129 14.63 22.80 -14.88
N LYS A 130 14.69 23.38 -16.09
CA LYS A 130 13.94 22.92 -17.26
C LYS A 130 14.34 21.52 -17.72
N ASP A 131 15.65 21.25 -17.70
CA ASP A 131 16.19 19.94 -18.05
C ASP A 131 15.79 18.89 -17.01
N ALA A 132 15.69 19.27 -15.73
CA ALA A 132 15.34 18.38 -14.62
C ALA A 132 13.88 17.94 -14.64
N ILE A 133 12.97 18.83 -15.06
CA ILE A 133 11.53 18.53 -15.16
C ILE A 133 11.14 17.86 -16.48
N GLY A 134 12.10 17.55 -17.36
CA GLY A 134 11.86 16.96 -18.67
C GLY A 134 11.10 17.90 -19.62
N GLY A 135 11.25 19.23 -19.43
CA GLY A 135 10.56 20.24 -20.22
C GLY A 135 11.21 20.45 -21.59
N ASN A 136 10.48 20.11 -22.65
CA ASN A 136 10.57 20.85 -23.91
C ASN A 136 9.81 22.18 -23.77
#